data_AF-A0A2I0D351-F1
#
_entry.id   AF-A0A2I0D351-F1
#
_cell.length_a   1.000
_cell.length_b   1.000
_cell.length_c   1.000
_cell.angle_alpha   90.00
_cell.angle_beta   90.00
_cell.angle_gamma   90.00
#
_symmetry.space_group_name_H-M   'P 1'
#
loop_
_entity.id
_entity.type
_entity.pdbx_description
1 polymer ?
#
loop_
_entity_poly.entity_id
_entity_poly.type
_entity_poly.pdbx_seq_one_letter_code
_entity_poly.pdbx_strand_id
1 'polypeptide(L)'
;MATQTTKLPATTPKTTQTTATPVPTAPPTPAFTAQITLAVTWVPAQPPPDTFTSKTEGAPFIDPSSLETRIHALINDQRRQNGLSTLSSDSFLASIARGHSYDMSLRSFFEHTNPDGLDARARGEWAGYPCVREYDTYYTEGISENIAMVYR
;
A
#
# COMPACT_ATOMS: atom_id res chain seq x y z
N MET A 1 -9.69 4.57 37.46
CA MET A 1 -9.70 4.00 36.09
C MET A 1 -9.61 2.49 36.23
N ALA A 2 -10.75 1.80 36.30
CA ALA A 2 -10.82 0.38 36.62
C ALA A 2 -10.81 -0.45 35.32
N THR A 3 -9.87 -1.40 35.26
CA THR A 3 -9.74 -2.45 34.24
C THR A 3 -10.94 -3.40 34.28
N GLN A 4 -11.66 -3.53 33.17
CA GLN A 4 -12.73 -4.52 33.01
C GLN A 4 -12.16 -5.76 32.31
N THR A 5 -12.11 -6.85 33.05
CA THR A 5 -11.87 -8.22 32.56
C THR A 5 -13.23 -8.90 32.40
N THR A 6 -13.64 -9.20 31.17
CA THR A 6 -14.90 -9.91 30.91
C THR A 6 -14.61 -11.40 30.71
N LYS A 7 -15.13 -12.20 31.63
CA LYS A 7 -15.05 -13.67 31.68
C LYS A 7 -16.19 -14.28 30.85
N LEU A 8 -15.86 -15.22 29.96
CA LEU A 8 -16.84 -15.99 29.15
C LEU A 8 -17.75 -16.87 30.04
N PRO A 9 -19.07 -16.92 29.79
CA PRO A 9 -19.96 -17.88 30.44
C PRO A 9 -19.94 -19.25 29.74
N ALA A 10 -19.92 -20.31 30.54
CA ALA A 10 -20.07 -21.70 30.11
C ALA A 10 -21.56 -22.09 30.05
N THR A 11 -21.96 -22.79 28.98
CA THR A 11 -23.29 -23.42 28.85
C THR A 11 -23.16 -24.92 28.65
N THR A 12 -23.87 -25.66 29.50
CA THR A 12 -24.01 -27.12 29.55
C THR A 12 -24.78 -27.66 28.31
N PRO A 13 -24.55 -28.92 27.86
CA PRO A 13 -25.09 -29.43 26.60
C PRO A 13 -26.51 -30.01 26.76
N LYS A 14 -27.39 -29.69 25.80
CA LYS A 14 -28.72 -30.30 25.64
C LYS A 14 -28.70 -31.25 24.44
N THR A 15 -28.72 -32.54 24.72
CA THR A 15 -28.77 -33.62 23.71
C THR A 15 -30.11 -33.61 23.00
N THR A 16 -30.12 -33.40 21.68
CA THR A 16 -31.28 -33.66 20.82
C THR A 16 -30.83 -34.63 19.73
N GLN A 17 -31.53 -35.76 19.64
CA GLN A 17 -31.31 -36.85 18.71
C GLN A 17 -31.73 -36.40 17.30
N THR A 18 -30.84 -36.53 16.31
CA THR A 18 -31.15 -36.23 14.89
C THR A 18 -30.84 -37.44 14.03
N THR A 19 -31.86 -37.88 13.32
CA THR A 19 -31.89 -38.96 12.34
C THR A 19 -30.88 -38.74 11.21
N ALA A 20 -30.05 -39.75 10.92
CA ALA A 20 -29.08 -39.71 9.84
C ALA A 20 -29.76 -39.77 8.46
N THR A 21 -29.47 -38.78 7.62
CA THR A 21 -29.82 -38.74 6.18
C THR A 21 -28.53 -39.01 5.39
N PRO A 22 -28.53 -39.81 4.30
CA PRO A 22 -27.31 -40.10 3.55
C PRO A 22 -26.78 -38.85 2.83
N VAL A 23 -25.47 -38.65 2.92
CA VAL A 23 -24.68 -37.56 2.32
C VAL A 23 -24.58 -37.76 0.80
N PRO A 24 -24.96 -36.79 -0.05
CA PRO A 24 -24.64 -36.86 -1.47
C PRO A 24 -23.15 -36.57 -1.72
N THR A 25 -22.51 -37.47 -2.47
CA THR A 25 -21.12 -37.40 -2.92
C THR A 25 -20.86 -36.13 -3.74
N ALA A 26 -19.93 -35.29 -3.29
CA ALA A 26 -19.51 -34.09 -4.01
C ALA A 26 -18.74 -34.45 -5.31
N PRO A 27 -18.94 -33.70 -6.41
CA PRO A 27 -18.19 -33.91 -7.66
C PRO A 27 -16.70 -33.53 -7.48
N PRO A 28 -15.79 -34.06 -8.32
CA PRO A 28 -14.37 -33.79 -8.20
C PRO A 28 -14.05 -32.31 -8.42
N THR A 29 -13.23 -31.77 -7.52
CA THR A 29 -12.63 -30.43 -7.58
C THR A 29 -12.01 -30.19 -8.96
N PRO A 30 -12.36 -29.12 -9.70
CA PRO A 30 -11.58 -28.76 -10.86
C PRO A 30 -10.18 -28.35 -10.39
N ALA A 31 -9.16 -29.04 -10.90
CA ALA A 31 -7.78 -28.64 -10.74
C ALA A 31 -7.66 -27.19 -11.25
N PHE A 32 -7.38 -26.25 -10.35
CA PHE A 32 -7.13 -24.87 -10.70
C PHE A 32 -5.76 -24.82 -11.39
N THR A 33 -5.76 -24.94 -12.71
CA THR A 33 -4.58 -24.82 -13.55
C THR A 33 -3.98 -23.44 -13.31
N ALA A 34 -2.78 -23.41 -12.72
CA ALA A 34 -2.00 -22.20 -12.51
C ALA A 34 -1.68 -21.55 -13.86
N GLN A 35 -2.52 -20.60 -14.26
CA GLN A 35 -2.25 -19.60 -15.27
C GLN A 35 -2.38 -18.26 -14.56
N ILE A 36 -1.50 -18.01 -13.58
CA ILE A 36 -1.33 -16.65 -13.03
C ILE A 36 -0.58 -15.87 -14.11
N THR A 37 -1.33 -15.19 -14.95
CA THR A 37 -0.80 -14.22 -15.89
C THR A 37 -0.14 -13.10 -15.07
N LEU A 38 1.18 -12.97 -15.20
CA LEU A 38 1.98 -11.85 -14.74
C LEU A 38 1.52 -10.55 -15.44
N ALA A 39 0.51 -9.83 -14.93
CA ALA A 39 0.30 -8.39 -15.22
C ALA A 39 -1.00 -7.85 -14.57
N VAL A 40 -1.02 -7.65 -13.25
CA VAL A 40 -1.78 -6.52 -12.68
C VAL A 40 -0.95 -5.91 -11.55
N THR A 41 0.26 -5.46 -11.86
CA THR A 41 0.96 -4.55 -10.95
C THR A 41 0.25 -3.20 -11.04
N TRP A 42 -0.30 -2.70 -9.94
CA TRP A 42 -1.05 -1.44 -9.93
C TRP A 42 -0.24 -0.24 -10.45
N VAL A 43 1.11 -0.31 -10.42
CA VAL A 43 1.99 0.78 -10.87
C VAL A 43 1.57 1.25 -12.27
N PRO A 44 0.89 2.41 -12.38
CA PRO A 44 0.43 2.88 -13.67
C PRO A 44 1.66 3.15 -14.53
N ALA A 45 1.61 2.79 -15.82
CA ALA A 45 2.72 3.03 -16.74
C ALA A 45 3.09 4.52 -16.70
N GLN A 46 4.27 4.81 -16.15
CA GLN A 46 4.75 6.18 -15.99
C GLN A 46 5.29 6.66 -17.34
N PRO A 47 4.95 7.89 -17.76
CA PRO A 47 5.52 8.43 -18.98
C PRO A 47 7.03 8.74 -18.75
N PRO A 48 7.83 8.85 -19.83
CA PRO A 48 9.25 9.17 -19.69
C PRO A 48 9.46 10.45 -18.86
N PRO A 49 10.54 10.55 -18.06
CA PRO A 49 10.79 11.71 -17.19
C PRO A 49 10.72 13.08 -17.93
N ASP A 50 11.06 13.07 -19.21
CA ASP A 50 11.15 14.23 -20.08
C ASP A 50 9.77 14.79 -20.48
N THR A 51 8.69 14.03 -20.21
CA THR A 51 7.31 14.40 -20.57
C THR A 51 6.55 15.13 -19.47
N PHE A 52 7.11 15.21 -18.26
CA PHE A 52 6.53 16.00 -17.17
C PHE A 52 6.70 17.49 -17.46
N THR A 53 5.78 18.04 -18.25
CA THR A 53 5.74 19.46 -18.59
C THR A 53 4.80 20.21 -17.65
N SER A 54 5.21 21.39 -17.20
CA SER A 54 4.33 22.25 -16.43
C SER A 54 3.25 22.84 -17.34
N LYS A 55 2.01 22.89 -16.85
CA LYS A 55 0.92 23.59 -17.54
C LYS A 55 1.12 25.12 -17.56
N THR A 56 1.98 25.64 -16.68
CA THR A 56 2.27 27.07 -16.57
C THR A 56 3.40 27.47 -17.53
N GLU A 57 3.10 28.37 -18.46
CA GLU A 57 4.06 28.92 -19.40
C GLU A 57 5.20 29.65 -18.65
N GLY A 58 6.45 29.37 -19.03
CA GLY A 58 7.63 29.95 -18.38
C GLY A 58 8.03 29.33 -17.04
N ALA A 59 7.29 28.33 -16.52
CA ALA A 59 7.72 27.61 -15.33
C ALA A 59 8.98 26.78 -15.59
N PRO A 60 9.94 26.72 -14.64
CA PRO A 60 11.12 25.90 -14.80
C PRO A 60 10.74 24.42 -14.87
N PHE A 61 11.40 23.68 -15.77
CA PHE A 61 11.30 22.23 -15.81
C PHE A 61 11.80 21.64 -14.49
N ILE A 62 11.07 20.64 -13.98
CA ILE A 62 11.44 19.91 -12.76
C ILE A 62 11.56 18.45 -13.13
N ASP A 63 12.78 17.92 -13.02
CA ASP A 63 12.99 16.48 -13.08
C ASP A 63 12.42 15.82 -11.81
N PRO A 64 11.42 14.93 -11.92
CA PRO A 64 10.85 14.23 -10.78
C PRO A 64 11.90 13.44 -9.97
N SER A 65 12.87 12.82 -10.65
CA SER A 65 13.85 11.95 -9.97
C SER A 65 14.83 12.76 -9.11
N SER A 66 15.32 13.89 -9.64
CA SER A 66 16.12 14.83 -8.85
C SER A 66 15.32 15.43 -7.70
N LEU A 67 14.03 15.73 -7.89
CA LEU A 67 13.18 16.27 -6.84
C LEU A 67 12.99 15.26 -5.69
N GLU A 68 12.63 14.02 -6.01
CA GLU A 68 12.46 12.93 -5.04
C GLU A 68 13.75 12.68 -4.24
N THR A 69 14.89 12.63 -4.93
CA THR A 69 16.21 12.47 -4.29
C THR A 69 16.51 13.61 -3.32
N ARG A 70 16.20 14.85 -3.72
CA ARG A 70 16.39 16.04 -2.88
C ARG A 70 15.49 16.03 -1.65
N ILE A 71 14.22 15.63 -1.81
CA ILE A 71 13.27 15.50 -0.70
C ILE A 71 13.77 14.45 0.31
N HIS A 72 14.19 13.26 -0.17
CA HIS A 72 14.73 12.20 0.70
C HIS A 72 15.96 12.67 1.50
N ALA A 73 16.87 13.39 0.85
CA ALA A 73 18.04 13.96 1.52
C ALA A 73 17.65 14.95 2.63
N LEU A 74 16.73 15.88 2.34
CA LEU A 74 16.25 16.87 3.32
C LEU A 74 15.51 16.21 4.50
N ILE A 75 14.72 15.16 4.24
CA ILE A 75 14.08 14.37 5.31
C ILE A 75 15.14 13.75 6.21
N ASN A 76 16.19 13.16 5.64
CA ASN A 76 17.28 12.57 6.42
C ASN A 76 18.09 13.61 7.19
N ASP A 77 18.30 14.79 6.62
CA ASP A 77 18.93 15.91 7.33
C ASP A 77 18.09 16.31 8.55
N GLN A 78 16.77 16.45 8.39
CA GLN A 78 15.85 16.73 9.49
C GLN A 78 15.84 15.63 10.55
N ARG A 79 15.87 14.35 10.14
CA ARG A 79 15.94 13.21 11.07
C ARG A 79 17.21 13.26 11.91
N ARG A 80 18.38 13.53 11.30
CA ARG A 80 19.64 13.69 12.04
C ARG A 80 19.60 14.84 13.03
N GLN A 81 19.01 15.98 12.65
CA GLN A 81 18.85 17.13 13.57
C GLN A 81 17.98 16.78 14.79
N ASN A 82 17.08 15.80 14.67
CA ASN A 82 16.25 15.30 15.76
C ASN A 82 16.81 14.04 16.44
N GLY A 83 18.08 13.69 16.18
CA GLY A 83 18.73 12.52 16.78
C GLY A 83 18.21 11.16 16.28
N LEU A 84 17.51 11.12 15.14
CA LEU A 84 16.97 9.91 14.54
C LEU A 84 17.93 9.35 13.47
N SER A 85 18.00 8.02 13.37
CA SER A 85 18.72 7.33 12.28
C SER A 85 18.14 7.68 10.91
N THR A 86 19.00 7.77 9.89
CA THR A 86 18.57 8.03 8.51
C THR A 86 17.78 6.86 7.92
N LEU A 87 16.88 7.16 7.00
CA LEU A 87 16.15 6.20 6.18
C LEU A 87 16.98 5.81 4.95
N SER A 88 17.01 4.52 4.64
CA SER A 88 17.51 4.00 3.37
C SER A 88 16.57 4.39 2.22
N SER A 89 17.14 4.65 1.04
CA SER A 89 16.35 4.80 -0.18
C SER A 89 15.84 3.44 -0.67
N ASP A 90 14.62 3.39 -1.17
CA ASP A 90 14.01 2.21 -1.79
C ASP A 90 13.41 2.63 -3.14
N SER A 91 14.03 2.20 -4.23
CA SER A 91 13.62 2.58 -5.59
C SER A 91 12.27 1.97 -5.99
N PHE A 92 11.91 0.82 -5.42
CA PHE A 92 10.64 0.17 -5.74
C PHE A 92 9.48 0.85 -5.00
N LEU A 93 9.69 1.22 -3.73
CA LEU A 93 8.71 2.04 -3.01
C LEU A 93 8.55 3.42 -3.66
N ALA A 94 9.64 4.02 -4.14
CA ALA A 94 9.62 5.30 -4.85
C ALA A 94 8.79 5.21 -6.15
N SER A 95 8.88 4.12 -6.91
CA SER A 95 8.09 3.96 -8.14
C SER A 95 6.60 3.84 -7.87
N ILE A 96 6.20 3.19 -6.76
CA ILE A 96 4.80 3.11 -6.31
C ILE A 96 4.29 4.50 -5.90
N ALA A 97 5.08 5.25 -5.14
CA ALA A 97 4.73 6.61 -4.72
C ALA A 97 4.61 7.59 -5.90
N ARG A 98 5.51 7.49 -6.88
CA ARG A 98 5.44 8.24 -8.14
C ARG A 98 4.19 7.86 -8.92
N GLY A 99 3.89 6.57 -8.99
CA GLY A 99 2.65 6.04 -9.58
C GLY A 99 1.40 6.71 -9.01
N HIS A 100 1.32 6.86 -7.68
CA HIS A 100 0.18 7.52 -7.02
C HIS A 100 0.12 9.02 -7.31
N SER A 101 1.27 9.69 -7.34
CA SER A 101 1.34 11.11 -7.71
C SER A 101 0.88 11.34 -9.15
N TYR A 102 1.28 10.45 -10.07
CA TYR A 102 0.83 10.51 -11.47
C TYR A 102 -0.66 10.22 -11.59
N ASP A 103 -1.17 9.21 -10.87
CA ASP A 103 -2.59 8.86 -10.84
C ASP A 103 -3.46 10.03 -10.36
N MET A 104 -3.06 10.67 -9.25
CA MET A 104 -3.67 11.90 -8.72
C MET A 104 -3.75 12.99 -9.79
N SER A 105 -2.65 13.20 -10.53
CA SER A 105 -2.61 14.20 -11.60
C SER A 105 -3.50 13.84 -12.80
N LEU A 106 -3.51 12.57 -13.21
CA LEU A 106 -4.20 12.09 -14.41
C LEU A 106 -5.71 12.07 -14.21
N ARG A 107 -6.16 11.59 -13.03
CA ARG A 107 -7.57 11.46 -12.69
C ARG A 107 -8.13 12.63 -11.88
N SER A 108 -7.34 13.71 -11.72
CA SER A 108 -7.74 14.96 -11.08
C SER A 108 -8.29 14.77 -9.66
N PHE A 109 -7.57 14.03 -8.82
CA PHE A 109 -7.89 13.85 -7.40
C PHE A 109 -6.66 14.11 -6.53
N PHE A 110 -6.86 14.37 -5.23
CA PHE A 110 -5.78 14.56 -4.27
C PHE A 110 -6.14 13.92 -2.93
N GLU A 111 -5.97 12.60 -2.85
CA GLU A 111 -6.37 11.78 -1.70
C GLU A 111 -5.39 10.61 -1.49
N HIS A 112 -5.35 10.09 -0.26
CA HIS A 112 -4.55 8.91 0.08
C HIS A 112 -5.07 7.64 -0.57
N THR A 113 -6.39 7.52 -0.72
CA THR A 113 -7.04 6.40 -1.39
C THR A 113 -7.38 6.83 -2.80
N ASN A 114 -7.05 6.00 -3.79
CA ASN A 114 -7.36 6.33 -5.17
C ASN A 114 -8.86 6.05 -5.49
N PRO A 115 -9.39 6.54 -6.63
CA PRO A 115 -10.78 6.28 -7.02
C PRO A 115 -11.17 4.79 -7.18
N ASP A 116 -10.20 3.88 -7.24
CA ASP A 116 -10.44 2.43 -7.27
C ASP A 116 -10.54 1.83 -5.85
N GLY A 117 -10.41 2.66 -4.81
CA GLY A 117 -10.47 2.25 -3.40
C GLY A 117 -9.14 1.74 -2.84
N LEU A 118 -8.03 1.89 -3.56
CA LEU A 118 -6.71 1.40 -3.12
C LEU A 118 -6.00 2.47 -2.28
N ASP A 119 -5.74 2.16 -1.01
CA ASP A 119 -4.87 2.94 -0.13
C ASP A 119 -3.39 2.64 -0.38
N ALA A 120 -2.48 3.31 0.35
CA ALA A 120 -1.03 3.16 0.16
C ALA A 120 -0.57 1.70 0.32
N ARG A 121 -1.13 0.96 1.28
CA ARG A 121 -0.80 -0.44 1.50
C ARG A 121 -1.32 -1.29 0.35
N ALA A 122 -2.59 -1.15 -0.02
CA ALA A 122 -3.20 -1.92 -1.09
C ALA A 122 -2.44 -1.71 -2.41
N ARG A 123 -2.05 -0.46 -2.72
CA ARG A 123 -1.17 -0.17 -3.86
C ARG A 123 0.17 -0.93 -3.78
N GLY A 124 0.78 -0.97 -2.60
CA GLY A 124 2.00 -1.74 -2.34
C GLY A 124 1.82 -3.23 -2.56
N GLU A 125 0.78 -3.84 -1.98
CA GLU A 125 0.45 -5.26 -2.11
C GLU A 125 0.17 -5.65 -3.57
N TRP A 126 -0.63 -4.85 -4.28
CA TRP A 126 -0.92 -5.05 -5.70
C TRP A 126 0.32 -4.87 -6.58
N ALA A 127 1.28 -4.04 -6.18
CA ALA A 127 2.57 -3.94 -6.84
C ALA A 127 3.51 -5.12 -6.52
N GLY A 128 3.25 -5.90 -5.45
CA GLY A 128 4.15 -6.93 -4.95
C GLY A 128 5.22 -6.41 -3.99
N TYR A 129 5.03 -5.23 -3.40
CA TYR A 129 5.93 -4.65 -2.40
C TYR A 129 5.72 -5.31 -1.03
N PRO A 130 6.80 -5.69 -0.31
CA PRO A 130 6.69 -6.25 1.03
C PRO A 130 6.23 -5.17 2.01
N CYS A 131 4.93 -5.19 2.35
CA CYS A 131 4.32 -4.24 3.27
C CYS A 131 4.51 -4.63 4.75
N VAL A 132 5.40 -5.58 5.05
CA VAL A 132 5.76 -5.99 6.41
C VAL A 132 7.25 -5.76 6.61
N ARG A 133 7.60 -5.12 7.73
CA ARG A 133 8.98 -4.93 8.16
C ARG A 133 9.15 -5.52 9.54
N GLU A 134 10.03 -6.51 9.65
CA GLU A 134 10.36 -7.17 10.91
C GLU A 134 11.50 -6.43 11.62
N TYR A 135 11.37 -6.30 12.94
CA TYR A 135 12.38 -5.86 13.87
C TYR A 135 12.55 -6.96 14.94
N ASP A 136 13.62 -6.87 15.75
CA ASP A 136 13.96 -7.91 16.73
C ASP A 136 12.82 -8.23 17.72
N THR A 137 11.95 -7.25 18.02
CA THR A 137 10.91 -7.37 19.06
C THR A 137 9.49 -7.05 18.59
N TYR A 138 9.32 -6.56 17.36
CA TYR A 138 8.01 -6.24 16.79
C TYR A 138 8.10 -6.20 15.26
N TYR A 139 6.96 -6.19 14.58
CA TYR A 139 6.91 -5.88 13.16
C TYR A 139 5.99 -4.68 12.93
N THR A 140 6.19 -3.99 11.81
CA THR A 140 5.26 -2.99 11.32
C THR A 140 4.61 -3.48 10.05
N GLU A 141 3.32 -3.18 9.92
CA GLU A 141 2.52 -3.48 8.74
C GLU A 141 2.09 -2.18 8.05
N GLY A 142 2.11 -2.20 6.72
CA GLY A 142 1.62 -1.12 5.87
C GLY A 142 2.70 -0.20 5.31
N ILE A 143 2.22 0.78 4.54
CA ILE A 143 3.02 1.86 3.98
C ILE A 143 2.40 3.16 4.50
N SER A 144 3.21 4.01 5.13
CA SER A 144 2.80 5.36 5.52
C SER A 144 3.07 6.32 4.37
N GLU A 145 2.16 7.28 4.17
CA GLU A 145 2.22 8.20 3.05
C GLU A 145 1.99 9.63 3.52
N ASN A 146 2.80 10.55 2.98
CA ASN A 146 2.53 11.98 2.99
C ASN A 146 2.36 12.43 1.54
N ILE A 147 1.27 13.15 1.23
CA ILE A 147 1.01 13.70 -0.09
C ILE A 147 1.05 15.23 -0.05
N ALA A 148 1.55 15.83 -1.13
CA ALA A 148 1.58 17.28 -1.29
C ALA A 148 1.19 17.64 -2.72
N MET A 149 0.34 18.66 -2.87
CA MET A 149 -0.01 19.25 -4.15
C MET A 149 0.39 20.71 -4.13
N VAL A 150 1.11 21.13 -5.16
CA VAL A 150 1.52 22.52 -5.34
C VAL A 150 0.66 23.12 -6.44
N TYR A 151 -0.12 24.15 -6.09
CA TYR A 151 -0.82 24.96 -7.08
C TYR A 151 0.21 25.84 -7.80
N ARG A 152 0.15 25.86 -9.13
CA ARG A 152 0.91 26.76 -10.00
C ARG A 152 0.00 27.44 -10.99
#